data_AF-A0A162FBT1-F1
#
_entry.id   AF-A0A162FBT1-F1
#
_cell.length_a   1.000
_cell.length_b   1.000
_cell.length_c   1.000
_cell.angle_alpha   90.00
_cell.angle_beta   90.00
_cell.angle_gamma   90.00
#
_symmetry.space_group_name_H-M   'P 1'
#
loop_
_entity.id
_entity.type
_entity.pdbx_description
1 polymer ?
#
loop_
_entity_poly.entity_id
_entity_poly.type
_entity_poly.pdbx_seq_one_letter_code
_entity_poly.pdbx_strand_id
1 'polypeptide(L)'
;MTNLLLILSIAILIIGVISGFFMNSFFGWLITTLGSLAFASITLALMKIIQNQEKSLTLLHQVFSSVNQQTEVSLQCKNCNYEYSDSLSSCPKCGFRGN
;
A
#
# COMPACT_ATOMS: atom_id res chain seq x y z
N MET A 1 9.62 3.53 1.39
CA MET A 1 9.76 4.37 0.16
C MET A 1 9.70 5.87 0.45
N THR A 2 8.87 6.31 1.41
CA THR A 2 8.71 7.72 1.81
C THR A 2 10.01 8.41 2.27
N ASN A 3 10.85 7.76 3.08
CA ASN A 3 12.13 8.33 3.53
C ASN A 3 13.10 8.59 2.35
N LEU A 4 13.07 7.75 1.32
CA LEU A 4 13.92 7.88 0.14
C LEU A 4 13.47 9.05 -0.75
N LEU A 5 12.15 9.19 -0.95
CA LEU A 5 11.55 10.34 -1.63
C LEU A 5 11.84 11.66 -0.89
N LEU A 6 11.81 11.65 0.45
CA LEU A 6 12.11 12.81 1.27
C LEU A 6 13.57 13.25 1.12
N ILE A 7 14.52 12.30 1.19
CA ILE A 7 15.95 12.57 0.99
C ILE A 7 16.20 13.10 -0.42
N LEU A 8 15.56 12.52 -1.44
CA LEU A 8 15.71 12.96 -2.83
C LEU A 8 15.18 14.39 -3.03
N SER A 9 14.03 14.73 -2.44
CA SER A 9 13.45 16.08 -2.51
C SER A 9 14.36 17.13 -1.83
N ILE A 10 14.95 16.79 -0.68
CA ILE A 10 15.89 17.68 0.01
C ILE A 10 17.17 17.86 -0.83
N ALA A 11 17.71 16.78 -1.41
CA ALA A 11 18.88 16.86 -2.27
C ALA A 11 18.66 17.74 -3.50
N ILE A 12 17.52 17.61 -4.17
CA ILE A 12 17.15 18.43 -5.34
C ILE A 12 17.02 19.91 -4.95
N LEU A 13 16.42 20.21 -3.78
CA LEU A 13 16.34 21.57 -3.26
C LEU A 13 17.73 22.18 -3.05
N ILE A 14 18.64 21.44 -2.43
CA ILE A 14 20.02 21.90 -2.17
C ILE A 14 20.75 22.14 -3.49
N ILE A 15 20.67 21.21 -4.44
CA ILE A 15 21.31 21.33 -5.76
C ILE A 15 20.73 22.51 -6.55
N GLY A 16 19.41 22.72 -6.49
CA GLY A 16 18.73 23.86 -7.13
C GLY A 16 19.19 25.21 -6.59
N VAL A 17 19.34 25.33 -5.27
CA VAL A 17 19.82 26.55 -4.62
C VAL A 17 21.30 26.82 -4.97
N ILE A 18 22.15 25.79 -4.94
CA ILE A 18 23.58 25.92 -5.27
C ILE A 18 23.77 26.28 -6.75
N SER A 19 23.11 25.54 -7.66
CA SER A 19 23.23 25.78 -9.11
C SER A 19 22.76 27.17 -9.52
N GLY A 20 21.69 27.68 -8.91
CA GLY A 20 21.24 29.05 -9.12
C GLY A 20 22.27 30.09 -8.68
N PHE A 21 22.98 29.86 -7.57
CA PHE A 21 23.99 30.79 -7.05
C PHE A 21 25.18 30.94 -8.01
N PHE A 22 25.61 29.84 -8.64
CA PHE A 22 26.70 29.85 -9.61
C PHE A 22 26.34 30.48 -10.95
N MET A 23 25.06 30.64 -11.26
CA MET A 23 24.60 31.08 -12.59
C MET A 23 24.80 32.59 -12.84
N ASN A 24 25.28 33.34 -11.84
CA ASN A 24 25.62 34.77 -11.89
C ASN A 24 24.52 35.68 -12.49
N SER A 25 23.28 35.16 -12.53
CA SER A 25 22.12 35.77 -13.17
C SER A 25 20.95 35.69 -12.18
N PHE A 26 20.48 36.87 -11.77
CA PHE A 26 19.42 36.99 -10.77
C PHE A 26 18.13 36.27 -11.20
N PHE A 27 17.73 36.40 -12.46
CA PHE A 27 16.54 35.72 -12.99
C PHE A 27 16.72 34.19 -13.05
N GLY A 28 17.92 33.70 -13.36
CA GLY A 28 18.21 32.27 -13.35
C GLY A 28 18.12 31.66 -11.95
N TRP A 29 18.66 32.36 -10.95
CA TRP A 29 18.52 31.97 -9.54
C TRP A 29 17.07 31.98 -9.07
N LEU A 30 16.28 32.97 -9.49
CA LEU A 30 14.88 33.11 -9.09
C LEU A 30 13.99 31.99 -9.68
N ILE A 31 14.21 31.62 -10.94
CA ILE A 31 13.50 30.52 -11.60
C ILE A 31 13.86 29.17 -10.97
N THR A 32 15.15 28.92 -10.70
CA THR A 32 15.62 27.64 -10.14
C THR A 32 15.16 27.43 -8.69
N THR A 33 15.17 28.48 -7.87
CA THR A 33 14.68 28.42 -6.48
C THR A 33 13.17 28.23 -6.42
N LEU A 34 12.39 28.99 -7.19
CA LEU A 34 10.93 28.82 -7.26
C LEU A 34 10.53 27.45 -7.82
N GLY A 35 11.22 26.98 -8.86
CA GLY A 35 11.00 25.65 -9.44
C GLY A 35 11.27 24.53 -8.44
N SER A 36 12.35 24.64 -7.66
CA SER A 36 12.70 23.65 -6.64
C SER A 36 11.67 23.62 -5.50
N LEU A 37 11.13 24.78 -5.11
CA LEU A 37 10.10 24.90 -4.10
C LEU A 37 8.77 24.28 -4.55
N ALA A 38 8.37 24.54 -5.80
CA ALA A 38 7.19 23.95 -6.42
C ALA A 38 7.33 22.43 -6.57
N PHE A 39 8.52 21.95 -6.93
CA PHE A 39 8.78 20.53 -7.02
C PHE A 39 8.66 19.84 -5.66
N ALA A 40 9.22 20.43 -4.60
CA ALA A 40 9.12 19.90 -3.25
C ALA A 40 7.66 19.83 -2.76
N SER A 41 6.84 20.85 -3.04
CA SER A 41 5.43 20.85 -2.63
C SER A 41 4.61 19.75 -3.33
N ILE A 42 4.83 19.55 -4.63
CA ILE A 42 4.21 18.46 -5.40
C ILE A 42 4.64 17.10 -4.83
N THR A 43 5.93 16.93 -4.54
CA THR A 43 6.47 15.67 -4.03
C THR A 43 5.89 15.33 -2.66
N LEU A 44 5.73 16.32 -1.78
CA LEU A 44 5.08 16.17 -0.48
C LEU A 44 3.59 15.82 -0.60
N ALA A 45 2.89 16.43 -1.55
CA ALA A 45 1.49 16.08 -1.83
C ALA A 45 1.38 14.62 -2.32
N LEU A 46 2.26 14.21 -3.23
CA LEU A 46 2.31 12.83 -3.74
C LEU A 46 2.56 11.83 -2.60
N MET A 47 3.48 12.15 -1.68
CA MET A 47 3.79 11.31 -0.52
C MET A 47 2.54 11.05 0.35
N LYS A 48 1.73 12.09 0.60
CA LYS A 48 0.48 11.95 1.37
C LYS A 48 -0.54 11.05 0.67
N ILE A 49 -0.64 11.14 -0.65
CA ILE A 49 -1.55 10.29 -1.44
C ILE A 49 -1.12 8.82 -1.34
N ILE A 50 0.16 8.54 -1.52
CA ILE A 50 0.69 7.17 -1.46
C ILE A 50 0.46 6.56 -0.07
N GLN A 51 0.72 7.31 1.01
CA GLN A 51 0.46 6.84 2.37
C GLN A 51 -1.02 6.51 2.62
N ASN A 52 -1.94 7.32 2.10
CA ASN A 52 -3.37 7.04 2.22
C ASN A 52 -3.78 5.78 1.45
N GLN A 53 -3.16 5.52 0.30
CA GLN A 53 -3.43 4.29 -0.47
C GLN A 53 -2.89 3.04 0.22
N GLU A 54 -1.69 3.09 0.82
CA GLU A 54 -1.13 1.97 1.59
C GLU A 54 -2.03 1.56 2.76
N LYS A 55 -2.61 2.55 3.47
CA LYS A 55 -3.53 2.30 4.59
C LYS A 55 -4.79 1.55 4.17
N SER A 56 -5.37 1.91 3.03
CA SER A 56 -6.55 1.21 2.49
C SER A 56 -6.22 -0.24 2.12
N LEU A 57 -5.03 -0.47 1.56
CA LEU A 57 -4.59 -1.80 1.15
C LEU A 57 -4.31 -2.72 2.35
N THR A 58 -3.78 -2.15 3.45
CA THR A 58 -3.58 -2.90 4.71
C THR A 58 -4.88 -3.29 5.37
N LEU A 59 -5.87 -2.37 5.41
CA LEU A 59 -7.20 -2.69 5.94
C LEU A 59 -7.89 -3.80 5.12
N LEU A 60 -7.78 -3.74 3.79
CA LEU A 60 -8.30 -4.79 2.91
C LEU A 60 -7.64 -6.16 3.17
N HIS A 61 -6.32 -6.18 3.34
CA HIS A 61 -5.58 -7.42 3.65
C HIS A 61 -5.96 -8.00 5.02
N GLN A 62 -6.14 -7.12 6.02
CA GLN A 62 -6.59 -7.54 7.35
C GLN A 62 -8.02 -8.08 7.32
N VAL A 63 -8.94 -7.45 6.58
CA VAL A 63 -10.31 -7.95 6.42
C VAL A 63 -10.30 -9.30 5.68
N PHE A 64 -9.56 -9.44 4.58
CA PHE A 64 -9.47 -10.71 3.85
C PHE A 64 -8.91 -11.85 4.69
N SER A 65 -7.86 -11.60 5.47
CA SER A 65 -7.29 -12.60 6.38
C SER A 65 -8.26 -12.99 7.50
N SER A 66 -9.02 -12.04 8.06
CA SER A 66 -10.08 -12.34 9.03
C SER A 66 -11.26 -13.11 8.42
N VAL A 67 -11.65 -12.79 7.19
CA VAL A 67 -12.74 -13.49 6.48
C VAL A 67 -12.33 -14.92 6.13
N ASN A 68 -11.09 -15.13 5.65
CA ASN A 68 -10.59 -16.48 5.42
C ASN A 68 -10.53 -17.31 6.71
N GLN A 69 -10.12 -16.70 7.83
CA GLN A 69 -10.12 -17.39 9.13
C GLN A 69 -11.54 -17.70 9.65
N GLN A 70 -12.54 -16.87 9.35
CA GLN A 70 -13.94 -17.14 9.73
C GLN A 70 -14.66 -18.15 8.82
N THR A 71 -14.09 -18.51 7.66
CA THR A 71 -14.75 -19.42 6.70
C THR A 71 -14.40 -20.90 6.94
N GLU A 72 -13.41 -21.21 7.78
CA GLU A 72 -13.08 -22.58 8.17
C GLU A 72 -13.93 -23.06 9.35
N VAL A 73 -15.25 -23.10 9.17
CA VAL A 73 -16.08 -24.02 9.98
C VAL A 73 -15.95 -25.39 9.33
N SER A 74 -15.02 -26.20 9.84
CA SER A 74 -14.87 -27.59 9.42
C SER A 74 -15.98 -28.43 10.05
N LEU A 75 -16.80 -29.06 9.21
CA LEU A 75 -17.77 -30.07 9.64
C LEU A 75 -17.11 -31.44 9.60
N GLN A 76 -17.28 -32.21 10.67
CA GLN A 76 -16.97 -33.65 10.66
C GLN A 76 -18.14 -34.45 10.09
N CYS A 77 -17.86 -35.29 9.10
CA CYS A 77 -18.82 -36.25 8.60
C CYS A 77 -19.10 -37.34 9.65
N LYS A 78 -20.36 -37.47 10.11
CA LYS A 78 -20.78 -38.50 11.08
C LYS A 78 -20.57 -39.95 10.62
N ASN A 79 -20.43 -40.19 9.31
CA ASN A 79 -20.32 -41.54 8.74
C ASN A 79 -18.86 -42.00 8.53
N CYS A 80 -17.94 -41.07 8.25
CA CYS A 80 -16.54 -41.42 7.93
C CYS A 80 -15.49 -40.61 8.69
N ASN A 81 -15.93 -39.76 9.63
CA ASN A 81 -15.12 -38.84 10.44
C ASN A 81 -14.16 -37.95 9.63
N TYR A 82 -14.48 -37.72 8.36
CA TYR A 82 -13.72 -36.83 7.50
C TYR A 82 -14.13 -35.37 7.75
N GLU A 83 -13.15 -34.49 7.98
CA GLU A 83 -13.36 -33.05 8.11
C GLU A 83 -13.44 -32.39 6.73
N TYR A 84 -14.47 -31.58 6.50
CA TYR A 84 -14.64 -30.84 5.26
C TYR A 84 -15.38 -29.50 5.51
N SER A 85 -15.22 -28.55 4.58
CA SER A 85 -15.83 -27.22 4.71
C SER A 85 -17.37 -27.28 4.66
N ASP A 86 -18.04 -26.49 5.50
CA ASP A 86 -19.50 -26.29 5.51
C ASP A 86 -20.06 -25.71 4.20
N SER A 87 -19.20 -25.23 3.30
CA SER A 87 -19.60 -24.86 1.94
C SER A 87 -20.06 -26.05 1.08
N LEU A 88 -19.77 -27.29 1.48
CA LEU A 88 -20.18 -28.50 0.76
C LEU A 88 -21.45 -29.11 1.38
N SER A 89 -22.50 -29.22 0.56
CA SER A 89 -23.78 -29.86 0.95
C SER A 89 -23.73 -31.38 1.15
N SER A 90 -22.58 -32.01 0.91
CA SER A 90 -22.36 -33.45 1.04
C SER A 90 -20.89 -33.76 1.30
N CYS A 91 -20.62 -34.81 2.08
CA CYS A 91 -19.26 -35.22 2.37
C CYS A 91 -18.54 -35.64 1.07
N PRO A 92 -17.38 -35.04 0.71
CA PRO A 92 -16.68 -35.35 -0.53
C PRO A 92 -16.04 -36.76 -0.55
N LYS A 93 -15.81 -37.36 0.62
CA LYS A 93 -15.18 -38.67 0.74
C LYS A 93 -16.15 -39.84 0.63
N CYS A 94 -17.37 -39.68 1.13
CA CYS A 94 -18.36 -40.78 1.20
C CYS A 94 -19.73 -40.43 0.60
N GLY A 95 -19.94 -39.21 0.12
CA GLY A 95 -21.21 -38.75 -0.46
C GLY A 95 -22.35 -38.58 0.55
N PHE A 96 -22.11 -38.79 1.85
CA PHE A 96 -23.14 -38.69 2.88
C PHE A 96 -23.68 -37.26 3.00
N ARG A 97 -25.00 -37.13 2.93
CA ARG A 97 -25.76 -35.88 3.15
C ARG A 97 -26.46 -36.00 4.49
N GLY A 98 -25.90 -35.36 5.51
CA GLY A 98 -26.52 -35.33 6.83
C GLY A 98 -27.65 -34.32 6.85
N ASN A 99 -28.89 -34.79 6.78
CA ASN A 99 -30.02 -34.08 7.38
C ASN A 99 -30.07 -34.41 8.88
#